data_AF-A0A351THU4-F1
#
_entry.id   AF-A0A351THU4-F1
#
_cell.length_a   1.000
_cell.length_b   1.000
_cell.length_c   1.000
_cell.angle_alpha   90.00
_cell.angle_beta   90.00
_cell.angle_gamma   90.00
#
_symmetry.space_group_name_H-M   'P 1'
#
loop_
_entity.id
_entity.type
_entity.pdbx_description
1 polymer ?
#
loop_
_entity_poly.entity_id
_entity_poly.type
_entity_poly.pdbx_seq_one_letter_code
_entity_poly.pdbx_strand_id
1 'polypeptide(L)'
;MDETPAAKGAVLMKRRVECCNLCCKHHQAGNTCGTTLQIGASGKCQSFEKFLLYYFCLVFSALSNKNYIDAMELTEEMQIGLYCVMTAYHLGFTTMEWGTCRMYALKASENGTMLKMADICAMELDQEAMDRLSWEMDEGILMQKCVDSEHSVKQSQPFGWLSPTGIFTEAAFGEHDAAAQEIIRKKGLWNDFLDWRNERNGTSRDFLSEMAGYCLVHNPSGSGGYIVSAVKPLTKRQKDFLYGYFMEIGDRFKAEQYVDTEA
;
A
#
# COMPACT_ATOMS: atom_id res chain seq x y z
N MET A 1 5.95 44.20 60.06
CA MET A 1 4.74 44.63 59.33
C MET A 1 5.17 44.73 57.88
N ASP A 2 5.04 43.62 57.16
CA ASP A 2 5.39 43.53 55.74
C ASP A 2 4.21 44.05 54.93
N GLU A 3 4.41 45.15 54.22
CA GLU A 3 3.51 45.59 53.16
C GLU A 3 3.93 44.90 51.86
N THR A 4 3.08 43.98 51.40
CA THR A 4 3.22 43.32 50.11
C THR A 4 2.84 44.30 48.99
N PRO A 5 3.67 44.53 47.97
CA PRO A 5 3.26 45.33 46.83
C PRO A 5 2.33 44.51 45.93
N ALA A 6 1.19 45.11 45.60
CA ALA A 6 0.15 44.56 44.74
C ALA A 6 0.72 44.08 43.39
N ALA A 7 0.45 42.82 43.06
CA ALA A 7 0.69 42.26 41.75
C ALA A 7 -0.18 43.02 40.72
N LYS A 8 0.49 43.78 39.87
CA LYS A 8 -0.11 44.48 38.73
C LYS A 8 -0.78 43.47 37.80
N GLY A 9 -1.97 43.86 37.34
CA GLY A 9 -2.95 43.02 36.67
C GLY A 9 -2.39 42.15 35.53
N ALA A 10 -2.89 40.92 35.49
CA ALA A 10 -2.80 40.08 34.32
C ALA A 10 -3.55 40.77 33.18
N VAL A 11 -2.81 41.30 32.21
CA VAL A 11 -3.37 41.75 30.94
C VAL A 11 -3.87 40.50 30.21
N LEU A 12 -5.19 40.28 30.21
CA LEU A 12 -5.86 39.34 29.33
C LEU A 12 -5.72 39.85 27.89
N MET A 13 -4.59 39.58 27.26
CA MET A 13 -4.48 39.73 25.82
C MET A 13 -5.40 38.69 25.18
N LYS A 14 -6.58 39.13 24.71
CA LYS A 14 -7.36 38.41 23.69
C LYS A 14 -6.52 38.36 22.41
N ARG A 15 -5.50 37.50 22.37
CA ARG A 15 -4.85 37.13 21.11
C ARG A 15 -5.92 36.44 20.27
N ARG A 16 -6.36 37.08 19.19
CA ARG A 16 -7.11 36.40 18.13
C ARG A 16 -6.16 35.39 17.54
N VAL A 17 -6.31 34.12 17.91
CA VAL A 17 -5.57 33.06 17.25
C VAL A 17 -6.38 32.66 16.03
N GLU A 18 -5.79 32.88 14.86
CA GLU A 18 -6.39 32.52 13.58
C GLU A 18 -6.09 31.04 13.29
N CYS A 19 -7.13 30.27 12.94
CA CYS A 19 -6.99 28.93 12.42
C CYS A 19 -6.94 29.05 10.89
N CYS A 20 -5.76 28.92 10.29
CA CYS A 20 -5.60 28.96 8.83
C CYS A 20 -5.53 27.57 8.20
N ASN A 21 -5.69 26.51 9.00
CA ASN A 21 -5.60 25.13 8.53
C ASN A 21 -6.99 24.63 8.12
N LEU A 22 -7.29 24.68 6.82
CA LEU A 22 -8.56 24.22 6.25
C LEU A 22 -8.79 22.71 6.47
N CYS A 23 -7.73 21.94 6.69
CA CYS A 23 -7.80 20.50 6.96
C CYS A 23 -8.12 20.18 8.43
N CYS A 24 -8.29 21.19 9.28
CA CYS A 24 -8.62 21.04 10.71
C CYS A 24 -10.14 20.95 10.90
N LYS A 25 -10.61 19.96 11.68
CA LYS A 25 -12.04 19.78 12.00
C LYS A 25 -12.64 20.98 12.72
N HIS A 26 -11.84 21.69 13.51
CA HIS A 26 -12.30 22.87 14.25
C HIS A 26 -12.18 24.17 13.45
N HIS A 27 -11.74 24.13 12.19
CA HIS A 27 -11.70 25.32 11.36
C HIS A 27 -13.13 25.81 11.05
N GLN A 28 -13.37 27.11 11.20
CA GLN A 28 -14.63 27.76 10.90
C GLN A 28 -14.42 28.93 9.93
N ALA A 29 -15.50 29.33 9.24
CA ALA A 29 -15.48 30.44 8.30
C ALA A 29 -14.92 31.72 8.96
N GLY A 30 -14.03 32.42 8.24
CA GLY A 30 -13.33 33.59 8.77
C GLY A 30 -12.05 33.27 9.53
N ASN A 31 -11.44 32.11 9.29
CA ASN A 31 -10.20 31.64 9.92
C ASN A 31 -10.29 31.58 11.45
N THR A 32 -11.45 31.20 11.98
CA THR A 32 -11.66 31.05 13.42
C THR A 32 -11.57 29.59 13.84
N CYS A 33 -11.20 29.35 15.10
CA CYS A 33 -11.17 28.01 15.68
C CYS A 33 -12.45 27.79 16.51
N GLY A 34 -13.21 26.74 16.20
CA GLY A 34 -14.44 26.35 16.90
C GLY A 34 -14.21 25.63 18.23
N THR A 35 -12.95 25.39 18.62
CA THR A 35 -12.60 24.76 19.90
C THR A 35 -11.69 25.65 20.74
N THR A 36 -11.57 25.32 22.03
CA THR A 36 -10.60 25.94 22.93
C THR A 36 -9.20 25.50 22.52
N LEU A 37 -8.46 26.42 21.92
CA LEU A 37 -7.14 26.15 21.36
C LEU A 37 -6.10 25.86 22.45
N GLN A 38 -5.44 24.71 22.34
CA GLN A 38 -4.26 24.36 23.11
C GLN A 38 -3.01 24.64 22.26
N ILE A 39 -2.13 25.53 22.73
CA ILE A 39 -0.86 25.83 22.08
C ILE A 39 0.26 25.19 22.90
N GLY A 40 1.04 24.32 22.26
CA GLY A 40 2.21 23.70 22.89
C GLY A 40 3.35 24.70 23.08
N ALA A 41 4.35 24.32 23.86
CA ALA A 41 5.52 25.18 24.14
C ALA A 41 6.29 25.65 22.88
N SER A 42 6.15 24.93 21.76
CA SER A 42 6.74 25.28 20.46
C SER A 42 5.91 26.27 19.63
N GLY A 43 4.78 26.77 20.16
CA GLY A 43 3.86 27.64 19.43
C GLY A 43 2.97 26.90 18.43
N LYS A 44 3.02 25.57 18.36
CA LYS A 44 2.16 24.75 17.50
C LYS A 44 0.81 24.46 18.16
N CYS A 45 -0.25 24.46 17.37
CA CYS A 45 -1.58 24.02 17.81
C CYS A 45 -1.55 22.51 18.12
N GLN A 46 -2.01 22.15 19.32
CA GLN A 46 -2.19 20.77 19.76
C GLN A 46 -3.64 20.31 19.64
N SER A 47 -4.58 21.23 19.42
CA SER A 47 -5.99 20.94 19.14
C SER A 47 -6.24 20.56 17.68
N PHE A 48 -5.23 20.22 16.88
CA PHE A 48 -5.46 19.84 15.48
C PHE A 48 -6.08 18.46 15.42
N GLU A 49 -7.28 18.38 14.86
CA GLU A 49 -7.96 17.14 14.50
C GLU A 49 -8.15 17.13 12.98
N LYS A 50 -7.83 16.01 12.33
CA LYS A 50 -7.98 15.88 10.88
C LYS A 50 -9.45 16.01 10.51
N PHE A 51 -9.74 16.68 9.40
CA PHE A 51 -11.06 16.72 8.78
C PHE A 51 -11.05 16.05 7.41
N LEU A 52 -12.22 15.85 6.79
CA LEU A 52 -12.33 15.15 5.51
C LEU A 52 -11.40 15.73 4.43
N LEU A 53 -11.26 17.05 4.41
CA LEU A 53 -10.37 17.76 3.49
C LEU A 53 -8.89 17.33 3.63
N TYR A 54 -8.43 16.95 4.82
CA TYR A 54 -7.09 16.41 5.04
C TYR A 54 -6.82 15.21 4.12
N TYR A 55 -7.76 14.27 4.09
CA TYR A 55 -7.65 13.03 3.35
C TYR A 55 -7.73 13.24 1.82
N PHE A 56 -8.55 14.18 1.37
CA PHE A 56 -8.56 14.62 -0.03
C PHE A 56 -7.23 15.24 -0.43
N CYS A 57 -6.71 16.16 0.39
CA CYS A 57 -5.42 16.79 0.14
C CYS A 57 -4.28 15.77 0.10
N LEU A 58 -4.32 14.71 0.92
CA LEU A 58 -3.32 13.65 0.91
C LEU A 58 -3.25 12.95 -0.45
N VAL A 59 -4.40 12.53 -0.97
CA VAL A 59 -4.51 11.85 -2.29
C VAL A 59 -4.14 12.79 -3.43
N PHE A 60 -4.66 14.01 -3.43
CA PHE A 60 -4.37 14.99 -4.48
C PHE A 60 -2.91 15.43 -4.48
N SER A 61 -2.27 15.51 -3.31
CA SER A 61 -0.84 15.78 -3.22
C SER A 61 -0.03 14.65 -3.83
N ALA A 62 -0.42 13.39 -3.58
CA ALA A 62 0.18 12.23 -4.24
C ALA A 62 -0.03 12.29 -5.76
N LEU A 63 -1.21 12.66 -6.24
CA LEU A 63 -1.53 12.76 -7.68
C LEU A 63 -1.09 14.08 -8.34
N SER A 64 -0.34 14.94 -7.65
CA SER A 64 0.01 16.28 -8.14
C SER A 64 0.80 16.26 -9.46
N ASN A 65 1.75 15.33 -9.58
CA ASN A 65 2.64 15.21 -10.74
C ASN A 65 2.57 13.84 -11.44
N LYS A 66 1.60 13.01 -11.05
CA LYS A 66 1.43 11.64 -11.55
C LYS A 66 -0.05 11.25 -11.60
N ASN A 67 -0.36 10.20 -12.35
CA ASN A 67 -1.70 9.65 -12.51
C ASN A 67 -1.86 8.28 -11.82
N TYR A 68 -0.99 7.98 -10.86
CA TYR A 68 -1.00 6.75 -10.06
C TYR A 68 -0.47 7.00 -8.66
N ILE A 69 -0.78 6.09 -7.73
CA ILE A 69 -0.24 6.02 -6.37
C ILE A 69 0.58 4.73 -6.28
N ASP A 70 1.82 4.81 -5.82
CA ASP A 70 2.64 3.63 -5.62
C ASP A 70 2.19 2.88 -4.35
N ALA A 71 2.29 1.55 -4.34
CA ALA A 71 1.98 0.73 -3.18
C ALA A 71 2.78 1.14 -1.94
N MET A 72 3.99 1.67 -2.11
CA MET A 72 4.82 2.19 -1.03
C MET A 72 4.23 3.46 -0.37
N GLU A 73 3.29 4.13 -1.03
CA GLU A 73 2.58 5.31 -0.51
C GLU A 73 1.24 4.96 0.15
N LEU A 74 0.79 3.71 0.07
CA LEU A 74 -0.48 3.24 0.64
C LEU A 74 -0.38 3.02 2.16
N THR A 75 -0.17 4.11 2.90
CA THR A 75 -0.40 4.12 4.35
C THR A 75 -1.89 3.95 4.68
N GLU A 76 -2.23 3.60 5.92
CA GLU A 76 -3.62 3.53 6.37
C GLU A 76 -4.37 4.84 6.09
N GLU A 77 -3.73 5.99 6.31
CA GLU A 77 -4.31 7.29 6.00
C GLU A 77 -4.52 7.51 4.50
N MET A 78 -3.60 7.03 3.66
CA MET A 78 -3.74 7.09 2.22
C MET A 78 -4.90 6.21 1.74
N GLN A 79 -5.10 5.04 2.34
CA GLN A 79 -6.22 4.15 2.03
C GLN A 79 -7.56 4.82 2.39
N ILE A 80 -7.65 5.48 3.54
CA ILE A 80 -8.83 6.27 3.92
C ILE A 80 -9.05 7.41 2.92
N GLY A 81 -7.98 8.13 2.53
CA GLY A 81 -8.08 9.18 1.53
C GLY A 81 -8.57 8.67 0.18
N LEU A 82 -8.02 7.55 -0.29
CA LEU A 82 -8.46 6.90 -1.52
C LEU A 82 -9.93 6.52 -1.45
N TYR A 83 -10.38 5.91 -0.36
CA TYR A 83 -11.79 5.60 -0.15
C TYR A 83 -12.67 6.84 -0.24
N CYS A 84 -12.30 7.93 0.46
CA CYS A 84 -13.05 9.18 0.44
C CYS A 84 -13.13 9.80 -0.97
N VAL A 85 -12.00 9.91 -1.67
CA VAL A 85 -11.95 10.48 -3.03
C VAL A 85 -12.72 9.60 -4.02
N MET A 86 -12.51 8.28 -3.98
CA MET A 86 -13.22 7.36 -4.87
C MET A 86 -14.73 7.38 -4.63
N THR A 87 -15.16 7.48 -3.37
CA THR A 87 -16.58 7.53 -3.02
C THR A 87 -17.23 8.84 -3.47
N ALA A 88 -16.56 9.99 -3.27
CA ALA A 88 -17.12 11.30 -3.61
C ALA A 88 -17.20 11.57 -5.12
N TYR A 89 -16.34 10.93 -5.92
CA TYR A 89 -16.27 11.11 -7.37
C TYR A 89 -16.67 9.85 -8.15
N HIS A 90 -17.20 8.82 -7.48
CA HIS A 90 -17.57 7.52 -8.08
C HIS A 90 -16.46 6.87 -8.92
N LEU A 91 -15.22 6.93 -8.42
CA LEU A 91 -14.06 6.42 -9.13
C LEU A 91 -13.82 4.96 -8.81
N GLY A 92 -13.40 4.22 -9.83
CA GLY A 92 -12.68 2.97 -9.69
C GLY A 92 -11.17 3.19 -9.71
N PHE A 93 -10.43 2.09 -9.65
CA PHE A 93 -9.00 2.09 -9.91
C PHE A 93 -8.61 0.90 -10.76
N THR A 94 -7.46 1.01 -11.42
CA THR A 94 -6.74 -0.12 -12.00
C THR A 94 -5.44 -0.31 -11.25
N THR A 95 -5.06 -1.56 -11.05
CA THR A 95 -3.74 -1.90 -10.53
C THR A 95 -2.83 -2.26 -11.69
N MET A 96 -1.59 -1.78 -11.63
CA MET A 96 -0.53 -2.11 -12.57
C MET A 96 0.67 -2.63 -11.78
N GLU A 97 1.40 -3.57 -12.36
CA GLU A 97 2.62 -4.11 -11.76
C GLU A 97 3.76 -4.01 -12.78
N TRP A 98 4.89 -3.45 -12.34
CA TRP A 98 6.13 -3.42 -13.12
C TRP A 98 7.29 -3.86 -12.22
N GLY A 99 7.68 -5.12 -12.34
CA GLY A 99 8.63 -5.73 -11.42
C GLY A 99 8.05 -5.82 -10.00
N THR A 100 8.73 -5.20 -9.02
CA THR A 100 8.23 -5.09 -7.64
C THR A 100 7.33 -3.87 -7.43
N CYS A 101 7.35 -2.91 -8.36
CA CYS A 101 6.53 -1.70 -8.24
C CYS A 101 5.08 -2.05 -8.55
N ARG A 102 4.18 -1.70 -7.63
CA ARG A 102 2.74 -1.80 -7.82
C ARG A 102 2.14 -0.41 -7.76
N MET A 103 1.33 -0.08 -8.76
CA MET A 103 0.78 1.25 -8.97
C MET A 103 -0.74 1.17 -9.05
N TYR A 104 -1.43 2.09 -8.39
CA TYR A 104 -2.88 2.21 -8.35
C TYR A 104 -3.28 3.49 -9.07
N ALA A 105 -3.95 3.37 -10.22
CA ALA A 105 -4.37 4.52 -11.02
C ALA A 105 -5.90 4.66 -10.98
N LEU A 106 -6.38 5.85 -10.62
CA LEU A 106 -7.82 6.13 -10.52
C LEU A 106 -8.44 6.31 -11.90
N LYS A 107 -9.68 5.86 -12.07
CA LYS A 107 -10.44 5.92 -13.33
C LYS A 107 -11.92 6.19 -13.06
N ALA A 108 -12.56 6.91 -13.98
CA ALA A 108 -14.01 7.15 -13.94
C ALA A 108 -14.85 5.93 -14.41
N SER A 109 -14.24 5.01 -15.16
CA SER A 109 -14.87 3.77 -15.61
C SER A 109 -13.81 2.69 -15.82
N GLU A 110 -14.23 1.42 -15.89
CA GLU A 110 -13.35 0.26 -16.03
C GLU A 110 -12.39 0.38 -17.22
N ASN A 111 -12.92 0.80 -18.38
CA ASN A 111 -12.17 1.04 -19.61
C ASN A 111 -11.68 2.50 -19.76
N GLY A 112 -11.84 3.32 -18.73
CA GLY A 112 -11.48 4.72 -18.75
C GLY A 112 -9.97 4.97 -18.72
N THR A 113 -9.58 6.20 -19.07
CA THR A 113 -8.20 6.68 -18.94
C THR A 113 -7.84 6.88 -17.47
N MET A 114 -6.56 6.71 -17.16
CA MET A 114 -6.00 7.02 -15.83
C MET A 114 -6.07 8.52 -15.60
N LEU A 115 -6.69 8.92 -14.48
CA LEU A 115 -6.95 10.32 -14.16
C LEU A 115 -5.80 10.95 -13.40
N LYS A 116 -5.49 12.20 -13.72
CA LYS A 116 -4.68 13.10 -12.88
C LYS A 116 -5.59 13.85 -11.92
N MET A 117 -4.99 14.50 -10.92
CA MET A 117 -5.71 15.38 -9.99
C MET A 117 -6.61 16.38 -10.74
N ALA A 118 -6.09 17.05 -11.77
CA ALA A 118 -6.84 18.06 -12.52
C ALA A 118 -8.10 17.49 -13.19
N ASP A 119 -8.03 16.25 -13.68
CA ASP A 119 -9.17 15.59 -14.32
C ASP A 119 -10.23 15.25 -13.28
N ILE A 120 -9.83 14.77 -12.10
CA ILE A 120 -10.75 14.46 -10.98
C ILE A 120 -11.43 15.74 -10.48
N CYS A 121 -10.68 16.83 -10.29
CA CYS A 121 -11.25 18.11 -9.83
C CYS A 121 -12.19 18.76 -10.85
N ALA A 122 -12.15 18.36 -12.13
CA ALA A 122 -13.09 18.81 -13.14
C ALA A 122 -14.40 18.01 -13.15
N MET A 123 -14.47 16.88 -12.43
CA MET A 123 -15.67 16.07 -12.30
C MET A 123 -16.66 16.68 -11.30
N GLU A 124 -17.93 16.32 -11.47
CA GLU A 124 -18.95 16.67 -10.49
C GLU A 124 -18.75 15.88 -9.20
N LEU A 125 -18.78 16.59 -8.08
CA LEU A 125 -18.64 16.02 -6.75
C LEU A 125 -20.01 15.66 -6.21
N ASP A 126 -20.16 14.41 -5.77
CA ASP A 126 -21.42 13.92 -5.20
C ASP A 126 -21.58 14.45 -3.77
N GLN A 127 -22.52 15.38 -3.62
CA GLN A 127 -22.79 16.01 -2.34
C GLN A 127 -23.37 15.04 -1.30
N GLU A 128 -24.21 14.08 -1.71
CA GLU A 128 -24.78 13.08 -0.79
C GLU A 128 -23.68 12.13 -0.28
N ALA A 129 -22.77 11.73 -1.17
CA ALA A 129 -21.61 10.94 -0.80
C ALA A 129 -20.70 11.70 0.17
N MET A 130 -20.51 13.01 -0.03
CA MET A 130 -19.73 13.86 0.85
C MET A 130 -20.36 14.05 2.23
N ASP A 131 -21.67 14.26 2.30
CA ASP A 131 -22.39 14.37 3.57
C ASP A 131 -22.28 13.05 4.35
N ARG A 132 -22.42 11.91 3.67
CA ARG A 132 -22.20 10.59 4.27
C ARG A 132 -20.79 10.42 4.79
N LEU A 133 -19.77 10.76 4.00
CA LEU A 133 -18.36 10.66 4.42
C LEU A 133 -18.05 11.54 5.63
N SER A 134 -18.62 12.75 5.68
CA SER A 134 -18.49 13.63 6.84
C SER A 134 -19.09 13.00 8.10
N TRP A 135 -20.29 12.42 7.99
CA TRP A 135 -20.92 11.72 9.10
C TRP A 135 -20.11 10.48 9.54
N GLU A 136 -19.65 9.64 8.60
CA GLU A 136 -18.79 8.49 8.92
C GLU A 136 -17.49 8.88 9.62
N MET A 137 -16.95 10.05 9.27
CA MET A 137 -15.74 10.59 9.90
C MET A 137 -16.00 11.05 11.34
N ASP A 138 -17.11 11.77 11.57
CA ASP A 138 -17.47 12.27 12.88
C ASP A 138 -17.79 11.15 13.87
N GLU A 139 -18.41 10.06 13.40
CA GLU A 139 -18.68 8.85 14.17
C GLU A 139 -17.46 7.92 14.30
N GLY A 140 -16.32 8.26 13.69
CA GLY A 140 -15.09 7.46 13.73
C GLY A 140 -15.14 6.15 12.93
N ILE A 141 -16.18 5.93 12.13
CA ILE A 141 -16.41 4.72 11.33
C ILE A 141 -15.28 4.51 10.31
N LEU A 142 -14.78 5.60 9.70
CA LEU A 142 -13.68 5.53 8.74
C LEU A 142 -12.39 4.94 9.34
N MET A 143 -12.15 5.18 10.63
CA MET A 143 -10.97 4.66 11.33
C MET A 143 -11.16 3.19 11.75
N GLN A 144 -12.39 2.80 12.10
CA GLN A 144 -12.72 1.43 12.50
C GLN A 144 -12.59 0.44 11.34
N LYS A 145 -12.97 0.84 10.11
CA LYS A 145 -12.87 0.02 8.89
C LYS A 145 -11.42 -0.42 8.57
N CYS A 146 -10.41 0.29 9.05
CA CYS A 146 -8.99 -0.10 8.88
C CYS A 146 -8.57 -1.21 9.85
N VAL A 147 -9.14 -1.26 11.06
CA VAL A 147 -8.75 -2.20 12.12
C VAL A 147 -9.32 -3.59 11.89
N ASP A 148 -10.52 -3.69 11.31
CA ASP A 148 -11.18 -4.98 11.03
C ASP A 148 -10.54 -5.75 9.86
N SER A 149 -9.55 -5.17 9.18
CA SER A 149 -8.80 -5.80 8.09
C SER A 149 -7.58 -6.62 8.55
N GLU A 150 -7.62 -7.15 9.78
CA GLU A 150 -6.70 -8.20 10.25
C GLU A 150 -6.90 -9.50 9.44
N HIS A 151 -6.57 -9.47 8.15
CA HIS A 151 -6.08 -10.67 7.47
C HIS A 151 -4.83 -11.07 8.21
N SER A 152 -4.93 -12.18 8.94
CA SER A 152 -3.84 -12.83 9.64
C SER A 152 -2.62 -12.91 8.72
N VAL A 153 -1.67 -11.99 8.89
CA VAL A 153 -0.36 -12.07 8.24
C VAL A 153 0.31 -13.31 8.84
N LYS A 154 0.22 -14.45 8.14
CA LYS A 154 0.99 -15.63 8.51
C LYS A 154 2.45 -15.20 8.60
N GLN A 155 3.08 -15.46 9.74
CA GLN A 155 4.53 -15.36 9.95
C GLN A 155 5.32 -16.46 9.18
N SER A 156 4.77 -17.02 8.10
CA SER A 156 5.52 -17.91 7.20
C SER A 156 6.36 -17.04 6.28
N GLN A 157 7.62 -17.44 6.07
CA GLN A 157 8.53 -16.69 5.19
C GLN A 157 8.01 -16.79 3.76
N PRO A 158 7.55 -15.69 3.14
CA PRO A 158 6.72 -15.75 1.95
C PRO A 158 7.53 -15.87 0.65
N PHE A 159 8.72 -16.45 0.72
CA PHE A 159 9.65 -16.57 -0.41
C PHE A 159 10.12 -18.01 -0.53
N GLY A 160 10.43 -18.42 -1.75
CA GLY A 160 10.81 -19.81 -1.99
C GLY A 160 10.70 -20.26 -3.43
N TRP A 161 10.97 -21.55 -3.59
CA TRP A 161 11.02 -22.23 -4.87
C TRP A 161 9.78 -23.10 -5.07
N LEU A 162 9.10 -22.93 -6.19
CA LEU A 162 7.95 -23.73 -6.57
C LEU A 162 8.31 -24.69 -7.70
N SER A 163 8.19 -25.99 -7.43
CA SER A 163 8.47 -27.04 -8.40
C SER A 163 7.43 -27.07 -9.53
N PRO A 164 7.77 -27.66 -10.70
CA PRO A 164 6.79 -27.91 -11.77
C PRO A 164 5.57 -28.74 -11.33
N THR A 165 5.70 -29.50 -10.23
CA THR A 165 4.63 -30.33 -9.67
C THR A 165 3.76 -29.58 -8.65
N GLY A 166 4.04 -28.30 -8.38
CA GLY A 166 3.30 -27.47 -7.42
C GLY A 166 3.74 -27.62 -5.96
N ILE A 167 4.92 -28.18 -5.70
CA ILE A 167 5.47 -28.29 -4.34
C ILE A 167 6.33 -27.06 -4.05
N PHE A 168 5.94 -26.29 -3.03
CA PHE A 168 6.66 -25.11 -2.58
C PHE A 168 7.69 -25.46 -1.51
N THR A 169 8.90 -24.92 -1.68
CA THR A 169 10.01 -25.02 -0.73
C THR A 169 10.35 -23.61 -0.27
N GLU A 170 10.02 -23.29 0.98
CA GLU A 170 10.32 -21.99 1.58
C GLU A 170 11.84 -21.73 1.60
N ALA A 171 12.22 -20.48 1.38
CA ALA A 171 13.60 -20.03 1.46
C ALA A 171 13.63 -18.59 2.00
N ALA A 172 14.56 -18.31 2.91
CA ALA A 172 14.72 -16.97 3.46
C ALA A 172 15.11 -15.95 2.38
N PHE A 173 14.80 -14.68 2.66
CA PHE A 173 15.22 -13.57 1.81
C PHE A 173 16.75 -13.57 1.66
N GLY A 174 17.23 -13.48 0.41
CA GLY A 174 18.66 -13.50 0.10
C GLY A 174 19.31 -14.89 0.08
N GLU A 175 18.61 -15.95 0.53
CA GLU A 175 19.14 -17.32 0.58
C GLU A 175 18.70 -18.20 -0.60
N HIS A 176 18.13 -17.61 -1.65
CA HIS A 176 17.52 -18.36 -2.76
C HIS A 176 18.50 -19.28 -3.50
N ASP A 177 19.77 -18.91 -3.67
CA ASP A 177 20.76 -19.76 -4.34
C ASP A 177 21.19 -20.95 -3.46
N ALA A 178 21.35 -20.73 -2.15
CA ALA A 178 21.63 -21.80 -1.19
C ALA A 178 20.47 -22.80 -1.10
N ALA A 179 19.23 -22.31 -1.08
CA ALA A 179 18.04 -23.16 -1.14
C ALA A 179 17.96 -23.94 -2.46
N ALA A 180 18.30 -23.31 -3.60
CA ALA A 180 18.35 -23.99 -4.89
C ALA A 180 19.39 -25.11 -4.89
N GLN A 181 20.57 -24.86 -4.34
CA GLN A 181 21.63 -25.85 -4.18
C GLN A 181 21.17 -27.06 -3.35
N GLU A 182 20.43 -26.84 -2.26
CA GLU A 182 19.87 -27.92 -1.45
C GLU A 182 18.82 -28.73 -2.22
N ILE A 183 17.94 -28.09 -2.99
CA ILE A 183 16.95 -28.77 -3.83
C ILE A 183 17.64 -29.64 -4.88
N ILE A 184 18.67 -29.13 -5.57
CA ILE A 184 19.45 -29.88 -6.56
C ILE A 184 20.06 -31.13 -5.93
N ARG A 185 20.68 -31.00 -4.75
CA ARG A 185 21.26 -32.14 -4.01
C ARG A 185 20.22 -33.16 -3.61
N LYS A 186 19.10 -32.73 -3.00
CA LYS A 186 18.01 -33.61 -2.56
C LYS A 186 17.38 -34.38 -3.72
N LYS A 187 17.34 -33.78 -4.91
CA LYS A 187 16.84 -34.43 -6.13
C LYS A 187 17.85 -35.30 -6.87
N GLY A 188 19.11 -35.36 -6.40
CA GLY A 188 20.16 -36.12 -7.06
C GLY A 188 20.67 -35.50 -8.37
N LEU A 189 20.39 -34.21 -8.61
CA LEU A 189 20.74 -33.50 -9.85
C LEU A 189 22.12 -32.80 -9.76
N TRP A 190 22.93 -33.14 -8.76
CA TRP A 190 24.18 -32.42 -8.47
C TRP A 190 25.22 -32.57 -9.59
N ASN A 191 25.35 -33.76 -10.17
CA ASN A 191 26.29 -34.00 -11.27
C ASN A 191 25.84 -33.26 -12.54
N ASP A 192 24.55 -33.35 -12.89
CA ASP A 192 23.97 -32.60 -14.01
C ASP A 192 24.20 -31.09 -13.87
N PHE A 193 24.09 -30.56 -12.65
CA PHE A 193 24.41 -29.17 -12.35
C PHE A 193 25.88 -28.84 -12.57
N LEU A 194 26.81 -29.68 -12.12
CA LEU A 194 28.24 -29.46 -12.31
C LEU A 194 28.62 -29.47 -13.79
N ASP A 195 28.10 -30.43 -14.56
CA ASP A 195 28.35 -30.53 -15.99
C ASP A 195 27.80 -29.29 -16.72
N TRP A 196 26.55 -28.92 -16.44
CA TRP A 196 25.93 -27.71 -16.98
C TRP A 196 26.69 -26.42 -16.60
N ARG A 197 27.16 -26.33 -15.35
CA ARG A 197 27.92 -25.17 -14.86
C ARG A 197 29.27 -25.05 -15.54
N ASN A 198 29.95 -26.15 -15.83
CA ASN A 198 31.23 -26.13 -16.53
C ASN A 198 31.10 -25.57 -17.96
N GLU A 199 29.95 -25.76 -18.60
CA GLU A 199 29.67 -25.26 -19.94
C GLU A 199 29.20 -23.80 -19.97
N ARG A 200 28.35 -23.41 -19.01
CA ARG A 200 27.63 -22.12 -19.05
C ARG A 200 28.03 -21.11 -17.99
N ASN A 201 28.83 -21.51 -17.00
CA ASN A 201 29.25 -20.70 -15.86
C ASN A 201 28.08 -20.01 -15.12
N GLY A 202 27.00 -20.75 -14.83
CA GLY A 202 25.82 -20.25 -14.13
C GLY A 202 25.72 -20.65 -12.65
N THR A 203 24.69 -20.14 -11.97
CA THR A 203 24.40 -20.40 -10.54
C THR A 203 23.44 -21.58 -10.32
N SER A 204 23.27 -22.00 -9.06
CA SER A 204 22.31 -23.06 -8.71
C SER A 204 20.87 -22.62 -9.00
N ARG A 205 20.57 -21.34 -8.76
CA ARG A 205 19.31 -20.68 -9.13
C ARG A 205 19.04 -20.81 -10.63
N ASP A 206 20.02 -20.49 -11.45
CA ASP A 206 19.88 -20.49 -12.92
C ASP A 206 19.58 -21.90 -13.41
N PHE A 207 20.34 -22.89 -12.95
CA PHE A 207 20.11 -24.31 -13.30
C PHE A 207 18.70 -24.77 -12.90
N LEU A 208 18.25 -24.46 -11.68
CA LEU A 208 16.94 -24.91 -11.20
C LEU A 208 15.79 -24.29 -12.01
N SER A 209 15.93 -23.03 -12.42
CA SER A 209 14.95 -22.33 -13.26
C SER A 209 15.00 -22.81 -14.73
N GLU A 210 16.18 -22.84 -15.33
CA GLU A 210 16.40 -23.13 -16.76
C GLU A 210 16.25 -24.61 -17.10
N MET A 211 16.70 -25.51 -16.23
CA MET A 211 16.73 -26.94 -16.52
C MET A 211 15.56 -27.65 -15.85
N ALA A 212 15.35 -27.41 -14.56
CA ALA A 212 14.33 -28.10 -13.78
C ALA A 212 12.94 -27.43 -13.83
N GLY A 213 12.80 -26.25 -14.43
CA GLY A 213 11.50 -25.57 -14.64
C GLY A 213 10.86 -25.03 -13.35
N TYR A 214 11.66 -24.83 -12.31
CA TYR A 214 11.17 -24.21 -11.08
C TYR A 214 10.93 -22.72 -11.31
N CYS A 215 9.98 -22.15 -10.58
CA CYS A 215 9.84 -20.71 -10.46
C CYS A 215 10.15 -20.24 -9.04
N LEU A 216 10.68 -19.02 -8.94
CA LEU A 216 11.08 -18.40 -7.69
C LEU A 216 10.07 -17.32 -7.30
N VAL A 217 9.50 -17.42 -6.10
CA VAL A 217 8.72 -16.36 -5.46
C VAL A 217 9.66 -15.57 -4.56
N HIS A 218 9.89 -14.29 -4.84
CA HIS A 218 10.81 -13.44 -4.06
C HIS A 218 10.47 -11.94 -4.13
N ASN A 219 11.18 -11.11 -3.37
CA ASN A 219 11.12 -9.64 -3.49
C ASN A 219 12.54 -9.06 -3.38
N PRO A 220 13.29 -8.91 -4.49
CA PRO A 220 14.69 -8.50 -4.44
C PRO A 220 14.91 -7.07 -3.93
N SER A 221 13.92 -6.18 -4.00
CA SER A 221 14.04 -4.82 -3.47
C SER A 221 13.83 -4.73 -1.96
N GLY A 222 13.26 -5.77 -1.32
CA GLY A 222 12.93 -5.75 0.10
C GLY A 222 11.80 -4.78 0.47
N SER A 223 11.23 -4.10 -0.52
CA SER A 223 10.15 -3.14 -0.41
C SER A 223 9.11 -3.43 -1.48
N GLY A 224 7.84 -3.54 -1.06
CA GLY A 224 6.67 -3.67 -1.93
C GLY A 224 6.55 -4.99 -2.71
N GLY A 225 5.41 -5.68 -2.56
CA GLY A 225 4.97 -6.76 -3.44
C GLY A 225 5.84 -8.02 -3.49
N TYR A 226 5.50 -8.89 -4.45
CA TYR A 226 6.19 -10.14 -4.75
C TYR A 226 6.48 -10.21 -6.25
N ILE A 227 7.52 -10.93 -6.64
CA ILE A 227 7.80 -11.31 -8.03
C ILE A 227 7.81 -12.83 -8.12
N VAL A 228 7.21 -13.36 -9.20
CA VAL A 228 7.40 -14.75 -9.62
C VAL A 228 8.31 -14.77 -10.84
N SER A 229 9.56 -15.20 -10.64
CA SER A 229 10.54 -15.35 -11.71
C SER A 229 10.50 -16.78 -12.25
N ALA A 230 10.23 -16.95 -13.54
CA ALA A 230 10.27 -18.23 -14.23
C ALA A 230 10.94 -18.08 -15.59
N VAL A 231 11.85 -19.00 -15.94
CA VAL A 231 12.45 -19.04 -17.30
C VAL A 231 11.60 -19.88 -18.26
N LYS A 232 11.01 -20.98 -17.77
CA LYS A 232 10.07 -21.80 -18.54
C LYS A 232 8.62 -21.34 -18.31
N PRO A 233 7.71 -21.60 -19.26
CA PRO A 233 6.27 -21.43 -19.03
C PRO A 233 5.82 -22.20 -17.78
N LEU A 234 5.01 -21.55 -16.95
CA LEU A 234 4.49 -22.15 -15.72
C LEU A 234 3.54 -23.31 -16.05
N THR A 235 3.68 -24.42 -15.33
CA THR A 235 2.73 -25.54 -15.41
C THR A 235 1.40 -25.16 -14.75
N LYS A 236 0.32 -25.87 -15.11
CA LYS A 236 -0.99 -25.71 -14.45
C LYS A 236 -0.89 -25.87 -12.92
N ARG A 237 -0.14 -26.87 -12.45
CA ARG A 237 0.08 -27.09 -11.00
C ARG A 237 0.80 -25.91 -10.33
N GLN A 238 1.73 -25.26 -11.02
CA GLN A 238 2.38 -24.04 -10.51
C GLN A 238 1.39 -22.88 -10.43
N LYS A 239 0.60 -22.66 -11.49
CA LYS A 239 -0.43 -21.61 -11.52
C LYS A 239 -1.49 -21.80 -10.42
N ASP A 240 -2.01 -23.02 -10.28
CA ASP A 240 -2.99 -23.37 -9.24
C ASP A 240 -2.44 -23.07 -7.83
N PHE A 241 -1.18 -23.44 -7.57
CA PHE A 241 -0.52 -23.11 -6.31
C PHE A 241 -0.37 -21.61 -6.12
N LEU A 242 0.12 -20.88 -7.13
CA LEU A 242 0.36 -19.43 -7.03
C LEU A 242 -0.96 -18.66 -6.81
N TYR A 243 -2.05 -19.08 -7.45
CA TYR A 243 -3.38 -18.52 -7.20
C TYR A 243 -3.76 -18.65 -5.73
N GLY A 244 -3.76 -19.86 -5.19
CA GLY A 244 -4.11 -20.11 -3.79
C GLY A 244 -3.17 -19.39 -2.82
N TYR A 245 -1.87 -19.41 -3.11
CA TYR A 245 -0.84 -18.75 -2.33
C TYR A 245 -1.06 -17.25 -2.22
N PHE A 246 -1.30 -16.56 -3.34
CA PHE A 246 -1.53 -15.12 -3.33
C PHE A 246 -2.90 -14.75 -2.74
N MET A 247 -3.92 -15.60 -2.88
CA MET A 247 -5.21 -15.42 -2.19
C MET A 247 -5.06 -15.51 -0.67
N GLU A 248 -4.28 -16.49 -0.16
CA GLU A 248 -4.07 -16.68 1.28
C GLU A 248 -3.36 -15.49 1.94
N ILE A 249 -2.43 -14.84 1.24
CA ILE A 249 -1.73 -13.65 1.75
C ILE A 249 -2.48 -12.34 1.47
N GLY A 250 -3.70 -12.41 0.91
CA GLY A 250 -4.54 -11.25 0.62
C GLY A 250 -4.19 -10.49 -0.67
N ASP A 251 -3.26 -11.00 -1.49
CA ASP A 251 -2.85 -10.38 -2.75
C ASP A 251 -3.70 -10.89 -3.94
N ARG A 252 -5.00 -10.56 -3.90
CA ARG A 252 -5.98 -11.00 -4.91
C ARG A 252 -5.58 -10.60 -6.34
N PHE A 253 -5.05 -9.39 -6.52
CA PHE A 253 -4.63 -8.92 -7.84
C PHE A 253 -3.56 -9.83 -8.45
N LYS A 254 -2.58 -10.25 -7.65
CA LYS A 254 -1.53 -11.14 -8.12
C LYS A 254 -2.03 -12.57 -8.31
N ALA A 255 -2.95 -13.03 -7.47
CA ALA A 255 -3.60 -14.32 -7.64
C ALA A 255 -4.30 -14.42 -9.00
N GLU A 256 -5.09 -13.41 -9.37
CA GLU A 256 -5.87 -13.39 -10.62
C GLU A 256 -4.99 -13.47 -11.89
N GLN A 257 -3.70 -13.13 -11.82
CA GLN A 257 -2.75 -13.32 -12.93
C GLN A 257 -2.46 -14.80 -13.25
N TYR A 258 -2.74 -15.70 -12.31
CA TYR A 258 -2.50 -17.14 -12.45
C TYR A 258 -3.78 -17.95 -12.68
N VAL A 259 -4.92 -17.30 -12.87
CA VAL A 259 -6.14 -17.98 -13.34
C VAL A 259 -5.92 -18.34 -14.80
N ASP A 260 -6.13 -19.61 -15.16
CA ASP A 260 -6.14 -20.03 -16.57
C ASP A 260 -7.32 -19.33 -17.26
N THR A 261 -7.03 -18.29 -18.05
CA THR A 261 -7.94 -17.77 -19.07
C THR A 261 -7.90 -18.67 -20.31
N GLU A 262 -8.36 -19.91 -20.14
CA GLU A 262 -8.74 -20.76 -21.27
C GLU A 262 -10.27 -20.92 -21.28
N ALA A 263 -10.91 -20.18 -22.19
CA ALA A 263 -12.18 -20.53 -22.81
C ALA A 263 -11.99 -20.50 -24.32
#